data_AF-A0A969G1B2-F1
#
_entry.id   AF-A0A969G1B2-F1
#
_cell.length_a   1.000
_cell.length_b   1.000
_cell.length_c   1.000
_cell.angle_alpha   90.00
_cell.angle_beta   90.00
_cell.angle_gamma   90.00
#
_symmetry.space_group_name_H-M   'P 1'
#
loop_
_entity.id
_entity.type
_entity.pdbx_description
1 polymer ?
#
loop_
_entity_poly.entity_id
_entity_poly.type
_entity_poly.pdbx_seq_one_letter_code
_entity_poly.pdbx_strand_id
1 'polypeptide(L)'
;MRRYTLPLWLGSLYLWGIYLGVVQAQNEFTIPEEMTVAMFRLDEEDASPHPSGELCALGSTVFGCSDYIGNPDRAYPYDTNPVTIPIETDYLLDVVTVEMNPNLFDPTAVEAQFIAARTFGYFQIEQRRRDATLNLINNSTEFQAFIPYRFERRTVYFPPDPDDPCGSENIIPGSPADILCQAASRTFGSYMTSNTAGFGGDFPSFCRLLS
;
A
#
# COMPACT_ATOMS: atom_id res chain seq x y z
N MET A 1 25.70 -40.53 81.00
CA MET A 1 26.44 -40.03 79.82
C MET A 1 25.48 -39.96 78.64
N ARG A 2 25.11 -38.73 78.21
CA ARG A 2 25.20 -38.19 76.83
C ARG A 2 24.57 -39.07 75.74
N ARG A 3 23.32 -38.81 75.37
CA ARG A 3 22.80 -37.84 74.36
C ARG A 3 22.76 -38.44 72.94
N TYR A 4 21.54 -38.77 72.52
CA TYR A 4 21.13 -38.96 71.13
C TYR A 4 20.74 -37.62 70.47
N THR A 5 20.55 -37.72 69.15
CA THR A 5 19.82 -36.86 68.20
C THR A 5 20.53 -35.64 67.60
N LEU A 6 20.97 -35.82 66.35
CA LEU A 6 21.11 -34.80 65.31
C LEU A 6 19.72 -34.30 64.88
N PRO A 7 19.56 -33.01 64.57
CA PRO A 7 18.55 -32.57 63.63
C PRO A 7 19.21 -32.02 62.35
N LEU A 8 18.96 -32.73 61.25
CA LEU A 8 19.00 -32.22 59.88
C LEU A 8 17.94 -31.13 59.72
N TRP A 9 18.36 -29.88 59.56
CA TRP A 9 17.55 -28.83 58.96
C TRP A 9 18.47 -27.98 58.08
N LEU A 10 18.67 -28.42 56.84
CA LEU A 10 19.11 -27.56 55.75
C LEU A 10 17.84 -27.04 55.08
N GLY A 11 17.58 -25.75 55.26
CA GLY A 11 16.42 -25.07 54.73
C GLY A 11 16.44 -25.04 53.20
N SER A 12 15.38 -25.55 52.59
CA SER A 12 15.02 -25.25 51.21
C SER A 12 14.57 -23.78 51.12
N LEU A 13 15.48 -22.91 50.71
CA LEU A 13 15.15 -21.57 50.22
C LEU A 13 14.41 -21.73 48.89
N TYR A 14 13.10 -21.60 48.97
CA TYR A 14 12.19 -21.45 47.83
C TYR A 14 12.54 -20.15 47.07
N LEU A 15 13.37 -20.27 46.04
CA LEU A 15 13.51 -19.26 44.99
C LEU A 15 12.29 -19.38 44.06
N TRP A 16 11.17 -18.77 44.44
CA TRP A 16 10.15 -18.39 43.47
C TRP A 16 10.70 -17.20 42.68
N GLY A 17 11.42 -17.50 41.60
CA GLY A 17 11.69 -16.52 40.56
C GLY A 17 10.36 -16.04 39.99
N ILE A 18 9.98 -14.81 40.32
CA ILE A 18 8.88 -14.12 39.68
C ILE A 18 9.29 -13.93 38.22
N TYR A 19 8.84 -14.81 37.34
CA TYR A 19 8.81 -14.54 35.91
C TYR A 19 7.82 -13.39 35.71
N LEU A 20 8.33 -12.16 35.72
CA LEU A 20 7.65 -11.03 35.09
C LEU A 20 7.66 -11.31 33.59
N GLY A 21 6.67 -12.07 33.12
CA GLY A 21 6.36 -12.18 31.71
C GLY A 21 5.98 -10.78 31.24
N VAL A 22 6.90 -10.11 30.55
CA VAL A 22 6.55 -8.95 29.74
C VAL A 22 5.70 -9.49 28.61
N VAL A 23 4.38 -9.43 28.75
CA VAL A 23 3.47 -9.62 27.63
C VAL A 23 3.71 -8.42 26.72
N GLN A 24 4.59 -8.57 25.72
CA GLN A 24 4.67 -7.62 24.62
C GLN A 24 3.33 -7.69 23.92
N ALA A 25 2.55 -6.61 24.01
CA ALA A 25 1.40 -6.42 23.13
C ALA A 25 1.92 -6.52 21.69
N GLN A 26 1.54 -7.58 20.98
CA GLN A 26 1.74 -7.61 19.55
C GLN A 26 0.77 -6.58 18.97
N ASN A 27 1.32 -5.47 18.48
CA ASN A 27 0.53 -4.54 17.68
C ASN A 27 0.02 -5.31 16.47
N GLU A 28 -1.29 -5.59 16.47
CA GLU A 28 -1.97 -6.16 15.32
C GLU A 28 -1.93 -5.11 14.20
N PHE A 29 -1.31 -5.46 13.07
CA PHE A 29 -1.28 -4.58 11.91
C PHE A 29 -2.70 -4.41 11.39
N THR A 30 -3.21 -3.18 11.42
CA THR A 30 -4.51 -2.84 10.85
C THR A 30 -4.29 -2.36 9.41
N ILE A 31 -4.93 -3.05 8.46
CA ILE A 31 -4.88 -2.71 7.05
C ILE A 31 -5.40 -1.27 6.85
N PRO A 32 -4.59 -0.34 6.33
CA PRO A 32 -5.07 1.00 6.00
C PRO A 32 -6.04 0.96 4.82
N GLU A 33 -7.14 1.71 4.90
CA GLU A 33 -8.10 1.87 3.81
C GLU A 33 -7.72 3.03 2.87
N GLU A 34 -7.02 4.03 3.42
CA GLU A 34 -6.65 5.26 2.73
C GLU A 34 -5.16 5.61 2.95
N MET A 35 -4.63 6.43 2.04
CA MET A 35 -3.29 6.99 2.15
C MET A 35 -3.26 8.47 1.76
N THR A 36 -2.38 9.24 2.41
CA THR A 36 -2.15 10.64 2.03
C THR A 36 -0.97 10.72 1.06
N VAL A 37 -1.17 11.33 -0.11
CA VAL A 37 -0.16 11.47 -1.17
C VAL A 37 0.03 12.94 -1.54
N ALA A 38 1.28 13.37 -1.67
CA ALA A 38 1.62 14.67 -2.24
C ALA A 38 1.74 14.57 -3.77
N MET A 39 0.96 15.36 -4.49
CA MET A 39 0.88 15.29 -5.94
C MET A 39 1.71 16.41 -6.57
N PHE A 40 2.70 16.07 -7.36
CA PHE A 40 3.54 17.01 -8.06
C PHE A 40 3.30 16.91 -9.56
N ARG A 41 3.58 18.02 -10.25
CA ARG A 41 3.90 17.97 -11.66
C ARG A 41 5.11 17.06 -11.85
N LEU A 42 5.02 16.14 -12.81
CA LEU A 42 6.09 15.21 -13.13
C LEU A 42 6.68 15.51 -14.52
N ASP A 43 7.89 15.02 -14.78
CA ASP A 43 8.48 14.95 -16.10
C ASP A 43 7.87 13.78 -16.89
N GLU A 44 7.44 14.03 -18.13
CA GLU A 44 6.76 13.03 -18.98
C GLU A 44 7.65 11.85 -19.37
N GLU A 45 8.97 12.04 -19.35
CA GLU A 45 9.93 11.02 -19.80
C GLU A 45 10.10 9.89 -18.80
N ASP A 46 10.11 10.20 -17.50
CA ASP A 46 10.48 9.26 -16.44
C ASP A 46 9.60 9.33 -15.20
N ALA A 47 8.55 10.17 -15.21
CA ALA A 47 7.67 10.41 -14.07
C ALA A 47 8.42 10.80 -12.78
N SER A 48 9.61 11.42 -12.92
CA SER A 48 10.32 12.05 -11.82
C SER A 48 9.67 13.41 -11.48
N PRO A 49 9.89 13.96 -10.27
CA PRO A 49 9.39 15.28 -9.93
C PRO A 49 9.95 16.35 -10.87
N HIS A 50 9.08 17.12 -11.51
CA HIS A 50 9.52 18.19 -12.40
C HIS A 50 10.37 19.21 -11.61
N PRO A 51 11.47 19.77 -12.17
CA PRO A 51 12.40 20.64 -11.44
C PRO A 51 11.78 21.90 -10.81
N SER A 52 10.59 22.30 -11.26
CA SER A 52 9.84 23.40 -10.63
C SER A 52 9.32 23.07 -9.23
N GLY A 53 9.22 21.80 -8.86
CA GLY A 53 8.63 21.35 -7.60
C GLY A 53 7.15 21.75 -7.45
N GLU A 54 6.47 21.97 -8.57
CA GLU A 54 5.10 22.48 -8.59
C GLU A 54 4.12 21.42 -8.09
N LEU A 55 3.36 21.76 -7.05
CA LEU A 55 2.27 20.93 -6.54
C LEU A 55 1.06 21.03 -7.48
N CYS A 56 0.39 19.91 -7.69
CA CYS A 56 -0.89 19.87 -8.38
C CYS A 56 -1.94 20.67 -7.62
N ALA A 57 -2.79 21.36 -8.37
CA ALA A 57 -3.92 22.12 -7.85
C ALA A 57 -5.15 21.84 -8.72
N LEU A 58 -6.33 22.08 -8.16
CA LEU A 58 -7.60 21.92 -8.87
C LEU A 58 -7.56 22.68 -10.21
N GLY A 59 -7.97 22.01 -11.30
CA GLY A 59 -7.91 22.57 -12.65
C GLY A 59 -6.56 22.41 -13.37
N SER A 60 -5.53 21.87 -12.71
CA SER A 60 -4.25 21.56 -13.35
C SER A 60 -4.38 20.39 -14.31
N THR A 61 -3.88 20.56 -15.54
CA THR A 61 -3.91 19.54 -16.60
C THR A 61 -2.50 19.12 -17.03
N VAL A 62 -1.49 19.34 -16.20
CA VAL A 62 -0.10 18.94 -16.49
C VAL A 62 0.14 17.49 -16.11
N PHE A 63 1.15 16.86 -16.70
CA PHE A 63 1.55 15.51 -16.37
C PHE A 63 1.89 15.36 -14.87
N GLY A 64 1.50 14.24 -14.28
CA GLY A 64 1.54 14.02 -12.84
C GLY A 64 0.28 14.48 -12.10
N CYS A 65 -0.37 15.54 -12.57
CA CYS A 65 -1.65 16.01 -12.04
C CYS A 65 -2.85 15.38 -12.75
N SER A 66 -2.67 14.97 -14.01
CA SER A 66 -3.66 14.22 -14.77
C SER A 66 -2.97 13.45 -15.89
N ASP A 67 -3.48 12.26 -16.21
CA ASP A 67 -3.06 11.53 -17.40
C ASP A 67 -3.62 12.10 -18.71
N TYR A 68 -4.60 13.00 -18.63
CA TYR A 68 -5.22 13.70 -19.76
C TYR A 68 -4.64 15.11 -19.94
N ILE A 69 -3.40 15.17 -20.39
CA ILE A 69 -2.65 16.43 -20.53
C ILE A 69 -3.40 17.43 -21.40
N GLY A 70 -3.60 18.64 -20.88
CA GLY A 70 -4.28 19.74 -21.57
C GLY A 70 -5.81 19.63 -21.65
N ASN A 71 -6.42 18.62 -21.02
CA ASN A 71 -7.87 18.45 -21.00
C ASN A 71 -8.50 19.00 -19.70
N PRO A 72 -9.22 20.14 -19.72
CA PRO A 72 -9.80 20.73 -18.52
C PRO A 72 -10.93 19.89 -17.91
N ASP A 73 -11.63 19.07 -18.71
CA ASP A 73 -12.70 18.18 -18.21
C ASP A 73 -12.13 16.98 -17.43
N ARG A 74 -10.81 16.79 -17.50
CA ARG A 74 -10.04 15.74 -16.82
C ARG A 74 -8.84 16.35 -16.11
N ALA A 75 -8.99 17.55 -15.56
CA ALA A 75 -7.97 18.16 -14.72
C ALA A 75 -7.84 17.42 -13.38
N TYR A 76 -6.78 17.72 -12.64
CA TYR A 76 -6.52 17.20 -11.29
C TYR A 76 -7.80 17.11 -10.45
N PRO A 77 -8.22 15.90 -10.03
CA PRO A 77 -9.56 15.66 -9.47
C PRO A 77 -9.74 16.17 -8.03
N TYR A 78 -8.65 16.48 -7.34
CA TYR A 78 -8.69 16.68 -5.90
C TYR A 78 -8.69 18.16 -5.51
N ASP A 79 -9.54 18.51 -4.54
CA ASP A 79 -9.65 19.88 -4.03
C ASP A 79 -8.46 20.30 -3.14
N THR A 80 -7.71 19.33 -2.60
CA THR A 80 -6.58 19.56 -1.71
C THR A 80 -5.31 18.83 -2.18
N ASN A 81 -4.16 19.34 -1.75
CA ASN A 81 -2.87 18.70 -1.94
C ASN A 81 -1.95 19.03 -0.75
N PRO A 82 -1.44 18.05 0.01
CA PRO A 82 -1.64 16.59 -0.15
C PRO A 82 -3.10 16.14 -0.09
N VAL A 83 -3.40 15.03 -0.76
CA VAL A 83 -4.74 14.43 -0.83
C VAL A 83 -4.75 13.10 -0.07
N THR A 84 -5.87 12.78 0.58
CA THR A 84 -6.13 11.43 1.11
C THR A 84 -7.05 10.70 0.14
N ILE A 85 -6.62 9.53 -0.33
CA ILE A 85 -7.32 8.72 -1.33
C ILE A 85 -7.47 7.26 -0.88
N PRO A 86 -8.51 6.54 -1.35
CA PRO A 86 -8.63 5.11 -1.15
C PRO A 86 -7.46 4.34 -1.76
N ILE A 87 -6.92 3.37 -1.01
CA ILE A 87 -5.79 2.58 -1.51
C ILE A 87 -6.24 1.63 -2.61
N GLU A 88 -7.34 0.91 -2.39
CA GLU A 88 -7.74 -0.22 -3.24
C GLU A 88 -8.50 0.22 -4.50
N THR A 89 -9.30 1.27 -4.41
CA THR A 89 -10.19 1.70 -5.51
C THR A 89 -9.66 2.88 -6.32
N ASP A 90 -8.56 3.52 -5.89
CA ASP A 90 -7.98 4.69 -6.56
C ASP A 90 -6.46 4.49 -6.75
N TYR A 91 -5.68 4.59 -5.67
CA TYR A 91 -4.22 4.55 -5.72
C TYR A 91 -3.64 3.33 -6.46
N LEU A 92 -4.05 2.12 -6.10
CA LEU A 92 -3.46 0.91 -6.67
C LEU A 92 -3.83 0.68 -8.13
N LEU A 93 -5.04 1.07 -8.55
CA LEU A 93 -5.46 0.93 -9.95
C LEU A 93 -4.58 1.81 -10.85
N ASP A 94 -4.32 3.04 -10.43
CA ASP A 94 -3.47 3.96 -11.18
C ASP A 94 -2.00 3.53 -11.14
N VAL A 95 -1.45 3.22 -9.96
CA VAL A 95 -0.05 2.80 -9.82
C VAL A 95 0.24 1.56 -10.66
N VAL A 96 -0.55 0.50 -10.54
CA VAL A 96 -0.28 -0.73 -11.28
C VAL A 96 -0.40 -0.49 -12.79
N THR A 97 -1.31 0.39 -13.22
CA THR A 97 -1.44 0.75 -14.65
C THR A 97 -0.24 1.53 -15.19
N VAL A 98 0.41 2.36 -14.36
CA VAL A 98 1.66 3.04 -14.74
C VAL A 98 2.81 2.05 -14.80
N GLU A 99 2.98 1.23 -13.76
CA GLU A 99 4.17 0.39 -13.56
C GLU A 99 4.15 -0.90 -14.40
N MET A 100 2.97 -1.41 -14.74
CA MET A 100 2.82 -2.66 -15.49
C MET A 100 1.69 -2.57 -16.51
N ASN A 101 2.02 -2.74 -17.79
CA ASN A 101 1.01 -2.73 -18.84
C ASN A 101 0.25 -4.08 -18.89
N PRO A 102 -1.04 -4.14 -18.50
CA PRO A 102 -1.79 -5.41 -18.45
C PRO A 102 -1.97 -6.08 -19.81
N ASN A 103 -1.73 -5.39 -20.93
CA ASN A 103 -1.74 -6.03 -22.26
C ASN A 103 -0.47 -6.84 -22.58
N LEU A 104 0.64 -6.54 -21.90
CA LEU A 104 1.96 -7.08 -22.23
C LEU A 104 2.43 -8.16 -21.27
N PHE A 105 1.82 -8.23 -20.08
CA PHE A 105 2.23 -9.13 -19.01
C PHE A 105 1.14 -10.16 -18.69
N ASP A 106 1.57 -11.31 -18.19
CA ASP A 106 0.67 -12.36 -17.72
C ASP A 106 -0.21 -11.83 -16.57
N PRO A 107 -1.50 -12.19 -16.49
CA PRO A 107 -2.37 -11.77 -15.38
C PRO A 107 -1.79 -12.06 -13.99
N THR A 108 -1.04 -13.15 -13.83
CA THR A 108 -0.35 -13.50 -12.56
C THR A 108 0.72 -12.47 -12.20
N ALA A 109 1.42 -11.92 -13.20
CA ALA A 109 2.39 -10.86 -12.98
C ALA A 109 1.71 -9.54 -12.56
N VAL A 110 0.54 -9.24 -13.13
CA VAL A 110 -0.29 -8.10 -12.72
C VAL A 110 -0.76 -8.26 -11.28
N GLU A 111 -1.25 -9.44 -10.89
CA GLU A 111 -1.61 -9.78 -9.51
C GLU A 111 -0.41 -9.58 -8.56
N ALA A 112 0.79 -10.06 -8.92
CA ALA A 112 1.99 -9.86 -8.13
C ALA A 112 2.35 -8.37 -7.97
N GLN A 113 2.16 -7.56 -9.01
CA GLN A 113 2.40 -6.13 -8.96
C GLN A 113 1.42 -5.41 -8.01
N PHE A 114 0.14 -5.79 -7.98
CA PHE A 114 -0.82 -5.27 -6.99
C PHE A 114 -0.36 -5.54 -5.55
N ILE A 115 0.04 -6.78 -5.26
CA ILE A 115 0.55 -7.16 -3.93
C ILE A 115 1.80 -6.34 -3.59
N ALA A 116 2.74 -6.21 -4.53
CA ALA A 116 3.97 -5.45 -4.32
C ALA A 116 3.69 -3.97 -4.05
N ALA A 117 2.83 -3.34 -4.85
CA ALA A 117 2.47 -1.93 -4.69
C ALA A 117 1.72 -1.66 -3.39
N ARG A 118 0.77 -2.53 -3.03
CA ARG A 118 0.04 -2.46 -1.75
C ARG A 118 0.99 -2.56 -0.56
N THR A 119 1.92 -3.52 -0.62
CA THR A 119 2.96 -3.69 0.43
C THR A 119 3.74 -2.41 0.62
N PHE A 120 4.20 -1.82 -0.49
CA PHE A 120 4.99 -0.59 -0.45
C PHE A 120 4.18 0.55 0.16
N GLY A 121 2.94 0.76 -0.28
CA GLY A 121 2.04 1.75 0.30
C GLY A 121 1.85 1.57 1.80
N TYR A 122 1.58 0.34 2.26
CA TYR A 122 1.41 0.03 3.69
C TYR A 122 2.67 0.29 4.50
N PHE A 123 3.84 -0.11 3.98
CA PHE A 123 5.11 0.17 4.63
C PHE A 123 5.34 1.68 4.78
N GLN A 124 5.09 2.47 3.74
CA GLN A 124 5.27 3.92 3.79
C GLN A 124 4.34 4.61 4.80
N ILE A 125 3.09 4.16 4.89
CA ILE A 125 2.11 4.64 5.88
C ILE A 125 2.61 4.35 7.30
N GLU A 126 3.06 3.12 7.57
CA GLU A 126 3.55 2.72 8.89
C GLU A 126 4.82 3.46 9.30
N GLN A 127 5.75 3.65 8.36
CA GLN A 127 6.96 4.42 8.61
C GLN A 127 6.61 5.85 9.04
N ARG A 128 5.69 6.50 8.33
CA ARG A 128 5.25 7.86 8.66
C ARG A 128 4.45 7.93 9.97
N ARG A 129 3.65 6.91 10.30
CA ARG A 129 2.95 6.80 11.60
C ARG A 129 3.94 6.75 12.76
N ARG A 130 5.10 6.11 12.57
CA ARG A 130 6.18 6.02 13.57
C ARG A 130 7.01 7.29 13.65
N ASP A 131 7.25 7.94 12.52
CA ASP A 131 8.05 9.15 12.45
C ASP A 131 7.47 10.14 11.42
N ALA A 132 6.80 11.17 11.94
CA ALA A 132 6.18 12.21 11.13
C ALA A 132 7.20 13.13 10.42
N THR A 133 8.50 13.00 10.71
CA THR A 133 9.56 13.74 10.01
C THR A 133 9.98 13.09 8.70
N LEU A 134 9.58 11.84 8.45
CA LEU A 134 9.84 11.16 7.18
C LEU A 134 9.01 11.78 6.05
N ASN A 135 9.56 11.71 4.84
CA ASN A 135 8.91 12.23 3.65
C ASN A 135 7.52 11.61 3.46
N LEU A 136 6.56 12.49 3.16
CA LEU A 136 5.25 12.06 2.69
C LEU A 136 5.42 11.36 1.33
N ILE A 137 4.73 10.24 1.14
CA ILE A 137 4.67 9.58 -0.16
C ILE A 137 4.21 10.57 -1.22
N ASN A 138 4.86 10.54 -2.37
CA ASN A 138 4.52 11.39 -3.51
C ASN A 138 4.22 10.53 -4.73
N ASN A 139 3.77 11.18 -5.80
CA ASN A 139 3.26 10.54 -7.00
C ASN A 139 4.34 10.19 -8.04
N SER A 140 5.63 10.34 -7.69
CA SER A 140 6.76 10.14 -8.60
C SER A 140 7.42 8.78 -8.46
N THR A 141 8.36 8.49 -9.37
CA THR A 141 9.21 7.29 -9.35
C THR A 141 10.21 7.22 -8.18
N GLU A 142 10.33 8.26 -7.35
CA GLU A 142 11.01 8.15 -6.04
C GLU A 142 10.29 7.20 -5.08
N PHE A 143 8.97 7.02 -5.29
CA PHE A 143 8.12 6.09 -4.56
C PHE A 143 7.50 5.09 -5.55
N GLN A 144 6.27 5.36 -5.98
CA GLN A 144 5.60 4.65 -7.07
C GLN A 144 4.91 5.69 -7.91
N ALA A 145 5.02 5.57 -9.22
CA ALA A 145 4.39 6.55 -10.10
C ALA A 145 2.87 6.39 -10.00
N PHE A 146 2.22 7.43 -9.47
CA PHE A 146 0.77 7.54 -9.38
C PHE A 146 0.36 8.75 -10.23
N ILE A 147 -0.56 8.55 -11.16
CA ILE A 147 -1.01 9.63 -12.04
C ILE A 147 -2.53 9.52 -12.12
N PRO A 148 -3.28 10.53 -11.64
CA PRO A 148 -4.73 10.47 -11.68
C PRO A 148 -5.27 10.16 -13.08
N TYR A 149 -6.29 9.31 -13.11
CA TYR A 149 -7.00 8.86 -14.31
C TYR A 149 -6.24 7.87 -15.21
N ARG A 150 -5.15 7.28 -14.72
CA ARG A 150 -4.34 6.37 -15.53
C ARG A 150 -5.12 5.08 -15.83
N PHE A 151 -5.86 4.56 -14.86
CA PHE A 151 -6.76 3.42 -15.03
C PHE A 151 -7.86 3.75 -16.04
N GLU A 152 -8.48 4.92 -15.95
CA GLU A 152 -9.59 5.36 -16.79
C GLU A 152 -9.20 5.53 -18.25
N ARG A 153 -7.92 5.80 -18.54
CA ARG A 153 -7.42 5.77 -19.92
C ARG A 153 -7.48 4.38 -20.57
N ARG A 154 -7.68 3.33 -19.77
CA ARG A 154 -7.84 1.94 -20.22
C ARG A 154 -9.30 1.55 -20.47
N THR A 155 -10.26 2.44 -20.18
CA THR A 155 -11.68 2.20 -20.44
C THR A 155 -12.14 2.93 -21.70
N VAL A 156 -13.20 2.44 -22.35
CA VAL A 156 -13.71 3.03 -23.61
C VAL A 156 -14.48 4.32 -23.34
N TYR A 157 -15.19 4.36 -22.22
CA TYR A 157 -15.82 5.55 -21.67
C TYR A 157 -15.19 5.80 -20.31
N PHE A 158 -15.19 7.03 -19.82
CA PHE A 158 -14.73 7.29 -18.45
C PHE A 158 -15.69 6.57 -17.47
N PRO A 159 -15.20 5.80 -16.47
CA PRO A 159 -16.07 5.13 -15.51
C PRO A 159 -16.99 6.14 -14.83
N PRO A 160 -18.32 5.89 -14.83
CA PRO A 160 -19.28 6.79 -14.19
C PRO A 160 -19.21 6.73 -12.66
N ASP A 161 -18.51 5.73 -12.10
CA ASP A 161 -18.39 5.51 -10.67
C ASP A 161 -16.92 5.68 -10.22
N PRO A 162 -16.54 6.84 -9.66
CA PRO A 162 -15.19 7.05 -9.12
C PRO A 162 -14.97 6.29 -7.80
N ASP A 163 -16.04 5.86 -7.11
CA ASP A 163 -15.93 5.15 -5.82
C ASP A 163 -15.69 3.65 -6.05
N ASP A 164 -16.22 3.10 -7.15
CA ASP A 164 -15.94 1.74 -7.63
C ASP A 164 -15.65 1.72 -9.14
N PRO A 165 -14.41 2.08 -9.55
CA PRO A 165 -14.04 2.06 -10.97
C PRO A 165 -14.18 0.69 -11.61
N CYS A 166 -14.06 -0.39 -10.82
CA CYS A 166 -14.18 -1.78 -11.28
C CYS A 166 -15.62 -2.29 -11.34
N GLY A 167 -16.56 -1.66 -10.64
CA GLY A 167 -18.00 -1.90 -10.75
C GLY A 167 -18.66 -1.22 -11.95
N SER A 168 -17.91 -0.39 -12.67
CA SER A 168 -18.44 0.41 -13.77
C SER A 168 -18.85 -0.44 -14.99
N GLU A 169 -20.06 -0.19 -15.52
CA GLU A 169 -20.66 -0.95 -16.64
C GLU A 169 -19.90 -0.83 -17.98
N ASN A 170 -18.94 0.09 -18.07
CA ASN A 170 -18.13 0.37 -19.25
C ASN A 170 -16.86 -0.49 -19.35
N ILE A 171 -16.60 -1.38 -18.39
CA ILE A 171 -15.49 -2.33 -18.44
C ILE A 171 -15.84 -3.47 -19.40
N ILE A 172 -15.07 -3.60 -20.47
CA ILE A 172 -15.25 -4.66 -21.47
C ILE A 172 -14.51 -5.92 -21.00
N PRO A 173 -15.15 -7.10 -20.96
CA PRO A 173 -14.47 -8.35 -20.64
C PRO A 173 -13.27 -8.62 -21.55
N GLY A 174 -12.14 -9.00 -20.96
CA GLY A 174 -10.86 -9.23 -21.62
C GLY A 174 -10.07 -7.96 -21.97
N SER A 175 -10.58 -6.78 -21.63
CA SER A 175 -9.82 -5.52 -21.80
C SER A 175 -8.74 -5.36 -20.72
N PRO A 176 -7.77 -4.46 -20.93
CA PRO A 176 -6.82 -4.02 -19.90
C PRO A 176 -7.44 -3.68 -18.55
N ALA A 177 -8.54 -2.92 -18.56
CA ALA A 177 -9.25 -2.53 -17.35
C ALA A 177 -9.85 -3.74 -16.64
N ASP A 178 -10.43 -4.69 -17.39
CA ASP A 178 -10.96 -5.94 -16.83
C ASP A 178 -9.86 -6.80 -16.19
N ILE A 179 -8.68 -6.91 -16.83
CA ILE A 179 -7.53 -7.63 -16.27
C ILE A 179 -7.08 -7.00 -14.95
N LEU A 180 -6.97 -5.67 -14.90
CA LEU A 180 -6.61 -4.92 -13.69
C LEU A 180 -7.65 -5.13 -12.59
N CYS A 181 -8.94 -5.05 -12.91
CA CYS A 181 -10.02 -5.25 -11.92
C CYS A 181 -10.09 -6.67 -11.39
N GLN A 182 -9.88 -7.69 -12.24
CA GLN A 182 -9.77 -9.08 -11.79
C GLN A 182 -8.57 -9.27 -10.86
N ALA A 183 -7.42 -8.69 -11.21
CA ALA A 183 -6.22 -8.77 -10.38
C ALA A 183 -6.39 -8.04 -9.02
N ALA A 184 -6.99 -6.85 -9.03
CA ALA A 184 -7.32 -6.10 -7.82
C ALA A 184 -8.25 -6.91 -6.90
N SER A 185 -9.33 -7.48 -7.45
CA SER A 185 -10.28 -8.30 -6.69
C SER A 185 -9.65 -9.56 -6.10
N ARG A 186 -8.85 -10.30 -6.89
CA ARG A 186 -8.20 -11.55 -6.44
C ARG A 186 -7.13 -11.32 -5.37
N THR A 187 -6.51 -10.14 -5.38
CA THR A 187 -5.42 -9.79 -4.45
C THR A 187 -5.85 -8.84 -3.36
N PHE A 188 -7.14 -8.53 -3.23
CA PHE A 188 -7.66 -7.59 -2.25
C PHE A 188 -7.14 -7.91 -0.84
N GLY A 189 -6.59 -6.90 -0.16
CA GLY A 189 -6.01 -7.06 1.18
C GLY A 189 -4.76 -7.96 1.25
N SER A 190 -4.24 -8.46 0.12
CA SER A 190 -3.03 -9.29 0.08
C SER A 190 -1.78 -8.41 -0.06
N TYR A 191 -0.84 -8.53 0.87
CA TYR A 191 0.41 -7.79 0.91
C TYR A 191 1.57 -8.74 1.27
N MET A 192 2.81 -8.33 0.96
CA MET A 192 4.05 -9.00 1.31
C MET A 192 4.49 -8.71 2.74
N THR A 193 5.42 -9.54 3.19
CA THR A 193 5.41 -9.96 4.57
C THR A 193 6.75 -10.60 4.92
N SER A 194 7.44 -10.11 5.97
CA SER A 194 8.70 -10.65 6.50
C SER A 194 8.55 -11.49 7.78
N ASN A 195 9.13 -12.69 7.79
CA ASN A 195 9.09 -13.62 8.92
C ASN A 195 10.21 -13.36 9.96
N THR A 196 10.92 -12.23 9.88
CA THR A 196 12.01 -11.91 10.80
C THR A 196 11.48 -11.15 12.02
N ALA A 197 11.68 -11.75 13.20
CA ALA A 197 11.24 -11.33 14.53
C ALA A 197 11.78 -9.96 15.04
N GLY A 198 12.02 -8.99 14.16
CA GLY A 198 12.47 -7.63 14.47
C GLY A 198 11.53 -6.53 13.97
N PHE A 199 10.57 -6.86 13.11
CA PHE A 199 9.45 -5.99 12.76
C PHE A 199 8.18 -6.73 13.21
N GLY A 200 7.57 -6.28 14.31
CA GLY A 200 6.35 -6.89 14.81
C GLY A 200 5.25 -6.88 13.76
N GLY A 201 4.77 -8.06 13.40
CA GLY A 201 3.67 -8.28 12.46
C GLY A 201 3.92 -9.50 11.59
N ASP A 202 3.24 -10.60 11.90
CA ASP A 202 3.27 -11.85 11.14
C ASP A 202 2.74 -11.66 9.72
N PHE A 203 3.29 -12.49 8.84
CA PHE A 203 3.46 -12.03 7.50
C PHE A 203 3.56 -13.30 6.58
N PRO A 204 2.49 -13.75 5.87
CA PRO A 204 2.54 -14.93 4.97
C PRO A 204 2.94 -14.61 3.51
N SER A 205 4.22 -14.79 3.15
CA SER A 205 4.70 -14.71 1.75
C SER A 205 3.96 -15.72 0.85
N PHE A 206 3.43 -15.26 -0.30
CA PHE A 206 2.79 -16.03 -1.38
C PHE A 206 2.33 -17.46 -0.99
N CYS A 207 1.09 -17.62 -0.53
CA CYS A 207 0.45 -18.94 -0.38
C CYS A 207 -1.01 -18.95 -0.84
N ARG A 208 -1.24 -18.74 -2.14
CA ARG A 208 -2.34 -19.24 -2.98
C ARG A 208 -2.08 -18.65 -4.39
N LEU A 209 -1.96 -19.35 -5.52
CA LEU A 209 -2.67 -20.53 -6.02
C LEU A 209 -1.79 -21.31 -7.03
N LEU A 210 -1.52 -22.59 -6.75
CA LEU A 210 -1.59 -23.65 -7.77
C LEU A 210 -2.44 -24.76 -7.14
N SER A 211 -3.74 -24.70 -7.38
CA SER A 211 -4.67 -25.82 -7.25
C SER A 211 -5.61 -25.80 -8.42
#